data_AF-A0A2D6E6Q5-F1
#
_entry.id   AF-A0A2D6E6Q5-F1
#
_cell.length_a   1.000
_cell.length_b   1.000
_cell.length_c   1.000
_cell.angle_alpha   90.00
_cell.angle_beta   90.00
_cell.angle_gamma   90.00
#
_symmetry.space_group_name_H-M   'P 1'
#
loop_
_entity.id
_entity.type
_entity.pdbx_description
1 polymer ?
#
loop_
_entity_poly.entity_id
_entity_poly.type
_entity_poly.pdbx_seq_one_letter_code
_entity_poly.pdbx_strand_id
1 'polypeptide(L)'
;MIFQTLDDKGQCVGIYDGSLIYNYMPENLTRTWDYSAFLKDREIEYAKLFCGGQSLDEVCPEHLFEEWEVKSGKLKAFLTSFRESKVSLRENCFFDLVPERFLVDFCEIKNKITEYVFENHEKPKNYEFLKQMTRILAEIRQNELNVDLESLKNRNYEFKVRQFIKKVQKSNNFIDFNLFGTITGRLSTKKGSFPILTMDKEFRSILNPKNDCFVEFDFNAAELRTLLALSGKEQPEEDLHLWNIEHIFKKDLSRENAKKRIFEWLYNPQREHLAEKTYRREQVKNKYWDGSKVTNYFDREMEADEHHALNYIIQSTTSDLLLRQMNKIFIALEGKKSFIAFPMHDSLIIDLSLEDREMIIPLIEKFQDTELGAYKTNVRIGRNFGEMKKYDLQ
;
A
#
# COMPACT_ATOMS: atom_id res chain seq x y z
N MET A 1 -19.94 -9.49 18.86
CA MET A 1 -20.70 -10.32 17.91
C MET A 1 -20.02 -10.32 16.56
N ILE A 2 -19.98 -11.47 15.87
CA ILE A 2 -19.51 -11.58 14.48
C ILE A 2 -20.63 -11.10 13.54
N PHE A 3 -20.26 -10.35 12.51
CA PHE A 3 -21.20 -9.90 11.47
C PHE A 3 -20.52 -9.88 10.10
N GLN A 4 -21.32 -9.76 9.03
CA GLN A 4 -20.84 -9.46 7.68
C GLN A 4 -21.29 -8.07 7.25
N THR A 5 -20.41 -7.38 6.54
CA THR A 5 -20.73 -6.13 5.88
C THR A 5 -21.37 -6.42 4.51
N LEU A 6 -22.43 -5.69 4.20
CA LEU A 6 -23.07 -5.64 2.89
C LEU A 6 -22.81 -4.26 2.33
N ASP A 7 -21.59 -4.04 1.85
CA ASP A 7 -21.18 -2.78 1.26
C ASP A 7 -20.35 -3.01 0.01
N ASP A 8 -20.77 -2.36 -1.07
CA ASP A 8 -20.07 -2.36 -2.36
C ASP A 8 -19.54 -0.95 -2.72
N LYS A 9 -20.05 0.12 -2.10
CA LYS A 9 -19.85 1.52 -2.56
C LYS A 9 -19.93 2.63 -1.50
N GLY A 10 -19.96 2.32 -0.21
CA GLY A 10 -20.14 3.28 0.87
C GLY A 10 -21.53 3.92 0.97
N GLN A 11 -22.42 3.72 -0.01
CA GLN A 11 -23.79 4.25 -0.04
C GLN A 11 -24.87 3.21 0.32
N CYS A 12 -24.54 1.93 0.18
CA CYS A 12 -25.40 0.79 0.48
C CYS A 12 -24.81 0.17 1.74
N VAL A 13 -25.24 0.66 2.92
CA VAL A 13 -24.71 0.20 4.21
C VAL A 13 -25.69 -0.80 4.79
N GLY A 14 -25.43 -2.09 4.57
CA GLY A 14 -26.11 -3.17 5.27
C GLY A 14 -25.14 -3.99 6.09
N ILE A 15 -25.66 -4.71 7.07
CA ILE A 15 -24.93 -5.73 7.80
C ILE A 15 -25.78 -6.98 7.98
N TYR A 16 -25.12 -8.10 8.27
CA TYR A 16 -25.74 -9.34 8.68
C TYR A 16 -25.13 -9.84 9.99
N ASP A 17 -25.93 -9.98 11.04
CA ASP A 17 -25.51 -10.48 12.36
C ASP A 17 -26.31 -11.71 12.84
N GLY A 18 -26.97 -12.40 11.90
CA GLY A 18 -28.05 -13.36 12.16
C GLY A 18 -29.39 -12.86 11.60
N SER A 19 -29.49 -11.56 11.36
CA SER A 19 -30.56 -10.93 10.57
C SER A 19 -29.97 -9.85 9.65
N LEU A 20 -30.66 -9.52 8.56
CA LEU A 20 -30.25 -8.43 7.66
C LEU A 20 -30.72 -7.09 8.23
N ILE A 21 -29.78 -6.16 8.39
CA ILE A 21 -30.02 -4.85 8.98
C ILE A 21 -29.47 -3.77 8.03
N TYR A 22 -30.30 -2.80 7.66
CA TYR A 22 -29.94 -1.72 6.73
C TYR A 22 -30.07 -0.30 7.33
N ASN A 23 -30.88 -0.14 8.38
CA ASN A 23 -31.30 1.19 8.85
C ASN A 23 -30.51 1.70 10.07
N TYR A 24 -29.79 0.82 10.75
CA TYR A 24 -28.98 1.17 11.92
C TYR A 24 -27.83 0.17 12.06
N MET A 25 -26.85 0.52 12.89
CA MET A 25 -25.75 -0.38 13.22
C MET A 25 -25.76 -0.72 14.72
N PRO A 26 -25.92 -2.00 15.10
CA PRO A 26 -25.81 -2.46 16.47
C PRO A 26 -24.50 -2.02 17.14
N GLU A 27 -24.53 -1.78 18.45
CA GLU A 27 -23.36 -1.34 19.22
C GLU A 27 -22.44 -2.50 19.62
N ASN A 28 -22.96 -3.73 19.70
CA ASN A 28 -22.25 -4.93 20.16
C ASN A 28 -21.50 -5.69 19.05
N LEU A 29 -21.30 -5.07 17.89
CA LEU A 29 -20.48 -5.60 16.81
C LEU A 29 -19.01 -5.54 17.21
N THR A 30 -18.28 -6.64 17.03
CA THR A 30 -16.88 -6.72 17.46
C THR A 30 -15.96 -7.29 16.40
N ARG A 31 -16.49 -8.10 15.47
CA ARG A 31 -15.67 -8.91 14.55
C ARG A 31 -16.35 -9.05 13.19
N THR A 32 -15.61 -8.95 12.11
CA THR A 32 -16.09 -9.18 10.75
C THR A 32 -14.97 -9.73 9.86
N TRP A 33 -15.28 -10.08 8.62
CA TRP A 33 -14.31 -10.60 7.67
C TRP A 33 -13.27 -9.54 7.26
N ASP A 34 -13.73 -8.40 6.73
CA ASP A 34 -12.86 -7.37 6.12
C ASP A 34 -13.34 -5.95 6.48
N TYR A 35 -12.46 -4.96 6.32
CA TYR A 35 -12.76 -3.56 6.58
C TYR A 35 -13.79 -3.01 5.59
N SER A 36 -14.66 -2.14 6.08
CA SER A 36 -15.55 -1.30 5.27
C SER A 36 -15.52 0.13 5.79
N ALA A 37 -15.64 1.12 4.89
CA ALA A 37 -15.40 2.53 5.24
C ALA A 37 -16.36 3.06 6.30
N PHE A 38 -17.61 2.58 6.32
CA PHE A 38 -18.62 2.96 7.30
C PHE A 38 -18.36 2.37 8.71
N LEU A 39 -17.36 1.48 8.86
CA LEU A 39 -16.86 1.00 10.14
C LEU A 39 -15.73 1.88 10.71
N LYS A 40 -15.45 3.03 10.08
CA LYS A 40 -14.50 4.02 10.59
C LYS A 40 -14.85 4.36 12.05
N ASP A 41 -13.82 4.47 12.88
CA ASP A 41 -13.88 4.81 14.31
C ASP A 41 -14.57 3.76 15.22
N ARG A 42 -14.83 2.55 14.72
CA ARG A 42 -15.30 1.43 15.54
C ARG A 42 -14.19 0.46 15.89
N GLU A 43 -14.25 -0.06 17.12
CA GLU A 43 -13.36 -1.11 17.60
C GLU A 43 -13.81 -2.49 17.09
N ILE A 44 -13.53 -2.75 15.81
CA ILE A 44 -13.80 -4.02 15.13
C ILE A 44 -12.50 -4.73 14.79
N GLU A 45 -12.49 -6.05 14.95
CA GLU A 45 -11.43 -6.92 14.44
C GLU A 45 -11.80 -7.52 13.07
N TYR A 46 -10.79 -7.71 12.21
CA TYR A 46 -10.94 -8.14 10.82
C TYR A 46 -10.21 -9.47 10.61
N ALA A 47 -10.97 -10.55 10.39
CA ALA A 47 -10.43 -11.91 10.25
C ALA A 47 -9.44 -12.03 9.08
N LYS A 48 -9.68 -11.31 7.98
CA LYS A 48 -8.78 -11.30 6.82
C LYS A 48 -7.33 -10.92 7.16
N LEU A 49 -7.14 -10.10 8.20
CA LEU A 49 -5.79 -9.73 8.65
C LEU A 49 -5.11 -10.86 9.44
N PHE A 50 -5.87 -11.73 10.11
CA PHE A 50 -5.35 -12.91 10.83
C PHE A 50 -4.78 -13.95 9.85
N CYS A 51 -5.38 -14.08 8.67
CA CYS A 51 -4.93 -14.99 7.63
C CYS A 51 -4.10 -14.30 6.53
N GLY A 52 -3.41 -13.20 6.85
CA GLY A 52 -2.44 -12.58 5.93
C GLY A 52 -3.04 -12.14 4.58
N GLY A 53 -4.31 -11.75 4.54
CA GLY A 53 -4.98 -11.29 3.33
C GLY A 53 -5.59 -12.37 2.44
N GLN A 54 -5.48 -13.64 2.81
CA GLN A 54 -6.07 -14.76 2.08
C GLN A 54 -7.60 -14.58 1.94
N SER A 55 -8.15 -15.08 0.84
CA SER A 55 -9.57 -15.09 0.56
C SER A 55 -10.31 -16.17 1.35
N LEU A 56 -11.64 -16.04 1.45
CA LEU A 56 -12.49 -17.06 2.07
C LEU A 56 -12.33 -18.44 1.42
N ASP A 57 -12.11 -18.48 0.10
CA ASP A 57 -11.86 -19.73 -0.64
C ASP A 57 -10.58 -20.44 -0.15
N GLU A 58 -9.55 -19.68 0.21
CA GLU A 58 -8.22 -20.21 0.61
C GLU A 58 -8.17 -20.68 2.06
N VAL A 59 -9.03 -20.15 2.93
CA VAL A 59 -9.05 -20.45 4.37
C VAL A 59 -10.30 -21.18 4.83
N CYS A 60 -11.20 -21.53 3.90
CA CYS A 60 -12.41 -22.28 4.23
C CYS A 60 -12.02 -23.67 4.78
N PRO A 61 -12.46 -24.04 6.00
CA PRO A 61 -12.16 -25.35 6.54
C PRO A 61 -12.89 -26.45 5.78
N GLU A 62 -12.32 -27.65 5.77
CA GLU A 62 -12.80 -28.81 4.99
C GLU A 62 -14.29 -29.11 5.24
N HIS A 63 -14.74 -29.04 6.49
CA HIS A 63 -16.13 -29.32 6.88
C HIS A 63 -17.15 -28.26 6.41
N LEU A 64 -16.71 -27.07 5.98
CA LEU A 64 -17.56 -26.01 5.42
C LEU A 64 -17.43 -25.88 3.90
N PHE A 65 -16.46 -26.55 3.29
CA PHE A 65 -16.07 -26.34 1.91
C PHE A 65 -17.21 -26.60 0.91
N GLU A 66 -17.92 -27.72 1.06
CA GLU A 66 -19.05 -28.06 0.16
C GLU A 66 -20.16 -27.00 0.23
N GLU A 67 -20.53 -26.55 1.44
CA GLU A 67 -21.54 -25.51 1.63
C GLU A 67 -21.07 -24.19 1.02
N TRP A 68 -19.82 -23.80 1.28
CA TRP A 68 -19.21 -22.59 0.74
C TRP A 68 -19.14 -22.60 -0.79
N GLU A 69 -18.76 -23.72 -1.41
CA GLU A 69 -18.67 -23.85 -2.87
C GLU A 69 -20.04 -23.63 -3.53
N VAL A 70 -21.09 -24.23 -2.97
CA VAL A 70 -22.46 -24.04 -3.48
C VAL A 70 -22.90 -22.58 -3.39
N LYS A 71 -22.71 -21.93 -2.23
CA LYS A 71 -23.15 -20.54 -2.02
C LYS A 71 -22.30 -19.54 -2.83
N SER A 72 -20.99 -19.71 -2.87
CA SER A 72 -20.07 -18.88 -3.65
C SER A 72 -20.25 -19.08 -5.17
N GLY A 73 -20.56 -20.30 -5.61
CA GLY A 73 -20.93 -20.60 -6.99
C GLY A 73 -22.20 -19.84 -7.40
N LYS A 74 -23.20 -19.79 -6.52
CA LYS A 74 -24.43 -19.01 -6.74
C LYS A 74 -24.17 -17.49 -6.81
N LEU A 75 -23.27 -16.96 -5.96
CA LEU A 75 -22.81 -15.57 -6.07
C LEU A 75 -22.21 -15.27 -7.45
N LYS A 76 -21.30 -16.13 -7.92
CA LYS A 76 -20.65 -16.00 -9.25
C LYS A 76 -21.69 -16.08 -10.38
N ALA A 77 -22.71 -16.91 -10.24
CA ALA A 77 -23.82 -17.00 -11.20
C ALA A 77 -24.64 -15.70 -11.28
N PHE A 78 -24.97 -15.07 -10.14
CA PHE A 78 -25.64 -13.76 -10.13
C PHE A 78 -24.79 -12.67 -10.80
N LEU A 79 -23.51 -12.56 -10.45
CA LEU A 79 -22.58 -11.60 -11.06
C LEU A 79 -22.47 -11.79 -12.57
N THR A 80 -22.43 -13.04 -13.02
CA THR A 80 -22.40 -13.39 -14.45
C THR A 80 -23.71 -12.97 -15.13
N SER A 81 -24.86 -13.32 -14.54
CA SER A 81 -26.18 -12.94 -15.07
C SER A 81 -26.33 -11.43 -15.23
N PHE A 82 -25.89 -10.64 -14.24
CA PHE A 82 -25.92 -9.18 -14.31
C PHE A 82 -25.02 -8.63 -15.41
N ARG A 83 -23.82 -9.19 -15.56
CA ARG A 83 -22.91 -8.80 -16.66
C ARG A 83 -23.51 -9.09 -18.03
N GLU A 84 -24.05 -10.29 -18.25
CA GLU A 84 -24.65 -10.67 -19.53
C GLU A 84 -25.92 -9.85 -19.83
N SER A 85 -26.67 -9.50 -18.78
CA SER A 85 -27.86 -8.63 -18.87
C SER A 85 -27.52 -7.14 -18.93
N LYS A 86 -26.23 -6.77 -18.94
CA LYS A 86 -25.73 -5.39 -18.95
C LYS A 86 -26.25 -4.54 -17.78
N VAL A 87 -26.55 -5.16 -16.64
CA VAL A 87 -26.91 -4.45 -15.41
C VAL A 87 -25.64 -3.82 -14.84
N SER A 88 -25.61 -2.49 -14.77
CA SER A 88 -24.49 -1.75 -14.24
C SER A 88 -24.44 -1.87 -12.72
N LEU A 89 -23.51 -2.69 -12.21
CA LEU A 89 -23.15 -2.70 -10.79
C LEU A 89 -22.37 -1.44 -10.38
N ARG A 90 -22.11 -0.48 -11.28
CA ARG A 90 -21.67 0.87 -10.87
C ARG A 90 -22.84 1.74 -10.42
N GLU A 91 -24.01 1.54 -11.01
CA GLU A 91 -25.22 2.32 -10.71
C GLU A 91 -26.09 1.65 -9.64
N ASN A 92 -26.11 0.32 -9.59
CA ASN A 92 -26.97 -0.44 -8.68
C ASN A 92 -26.15 -1.15 -7.59
N CYS A 93 -26.68 -1.28 -6.38
CA CYS A 93 -26.07 -2.08 -5.31
C CYS A 93 -26.32 -3.56 -5.59
N PHE A 94 -25.28 -4.40 -5.56
CA PHE A 94 -25.42 -5.84 -5.78
C PHE A 94 -26.43 -6.48 -4.81
N PHE A 95 -26.39 -6.08 -3.53
CA PHE A 95 -27.20 -6.67 -2.47
C PHE A 95 -28.71 -6.39 -2.65
N ASP A 96 -29.08 -5.28 -3.30
CA ASP A 96 -30.48 -4.96 -3.59
C ASP A 96 -31.05 -5.79 -4.77
N LEU A 97 -30.17 -6.36 -5.61
CA LEU A 97 -30.56 -7.06 -6.84
C LEU A 97 -30.73 -8.56 -6.67
N VAL A 98 -30.29 -9.12 -5.53
CA VAL A 98 -30.31 -10.56 -5.29
C VAL A 98 -31.35 -10.93 -4.23
N PRO A 99 -31.87 -12.17 -4.25
CA PRO A 99 -32.87 -12.58 -3.27
C PRO A 99 -32.34 -12.53 -1.85
N GLU A 100 -33.14 -11.97 -0.93
CA GLU A 100 -32.81 -11.85 0.50
C GLU A 100 -32.40 -13.19 1.12
N ARG A 101 -33.15 -14.27 0.81
CA ARG A 101 -32.84 -15.62 1.29
C ARG A 101 -31.44 -16.08 0.88
N PHE A 102 -30.98 -15.70 -0.31
CA PHE A 102 -29.61 -16.01 -0.73
C PHE A 102 -28.59 -15.22 0.08
N LEU A 103 -28.85 -13.94 0.39
CA LEU A 103 -27.94 -13.12 1.19
C LEU A 103 -27.77 -13.67 2.61
N VAL A 104 -28.87 -14.06 3.26
CA VAL A 104 -28.85 -14.69 4.59
C VAL A 104 -27.96 -15.93 4.57
N ASP A 105 -28.27 -16.88 3.68
CA ASP A 105 -27.51 -18.12 3.54
C ASP A 105 -26.02 -17.86 3.26
N PHE A 106 -25.71 -16.90 2.40
CA PHE A 106 -24.34 -16.56 2.01
C PHE A 106 -23.57 -15.88 3.16
N CYS A 107 -24.20 -14.96 3.89
CA CYS A 107 -23.57 -14.30 5.01
C CYS A 107 -23.39 -15.23 6.21
N GLU A 108 -24.28 -16.20 6.39
CA GLU A 108 -24.17 -17.19 7.45
C GLU A 108 -22.96 -18.11 7.24
N ILE A 109 -22.75 -18.66 6.04
CA ILE A 109 -21.54 -19.44 5.77
C ILE A 109 -20.27 -18.59 5.89
N LYS A 110 -20.31 -17.31 5.47
CA LYS A 110 -19.19 -16.37 5.70
C LYS A 110 -18.90 -16.16 7.18
N ASN A 111 -19.93 -16.02 8.02
CA ASN A 111 -19.77 -15.90 9.47
C ASN A 111 -19.08 -17.14 10.05
N LYS A 112 -19.51 -18.34 9.66
CA LYS A 112 -18.88 -19.60 10.12
C LYS A 112 -17.39 -19.67 9.74
N ILE A 113 -17.03 -19.32 8.50
CA ILE A 113 -15.62 -19.27 8.07
C ILE A 113 -14.84 -18.18 8.82
N THR A 114 -15.46 -17.01 9.01
CA THR A 114 -14.86 -15.89 9.76
C THR A 114 -14.57 -16.29 11.21
N GLU A 115 -15.51 -16.97 11.86
CA GLU A 115 -15.36 -17.52 13.22
C GLU A 115 -14.22 -18.53 13.28
N TYR A 116 -14.20 -19.49 12.34
CA TYR A 116 -13.11 -20.47 12.22
C TYR A 116 -11.74 -19.79 12.14
N VAL A 117 -11.60 -18.72 11.35
CA VAL A 117 -10.32 -17.98 11.24
C VAL A 117 -9.93 -17.36 12.58
N PHE A 118 -10.85 -16.73 13.30
CA PHE A 118 -10.56 -16.16 14.63
C PHE A 118 -10.16 -17.22 15.67
N GLU A 119 -10.68 -18.45 15.55
CA GLU A 119 -10.38 -19.54 16.48
C GLU A 119 -9.07 -20.28 16.15
N ASN A 120 -8.69 -20.34 14.88
CA ASN A 120 -7.59 -21.21 14.40
C ASN A 120 -6.35 -20.46 13.89
N HIS A 121 -6.44 -19.15 13.67
CA HIS A 121 -5.30 -18.33 13.26
C HIS A 121 -4.83 -17.43 14.40
N GLU A 122 -3.51 -17.34 14.58
CA GLU A 122 -2.91 -16.43 15.55
C GLU A 122 -3.02 -14.97 15.09
N LYS A 123 -3.31 -14.08 16.05
CA LYS A 123 -3.33 -12.63 15.78
C LYS A 123 -1.90 -12.16 15.46
N PRO A 124 -1.65 -11.57 14.28
CA PRO A 124 -0.30 -11.15 13.92
C PRO A 124 0.20 -10.03 14.84
N LYS A 125 1.50 -10.02 15.17
CA LYS A 125 2.11 -9.01 16.06
C LYS A 125 1.91 -7.58 15.57
N ASN A 126 1.92 -7.38 14.26
CA ASN A 126 1.71 -6.09 13.60
C ASN A 126 0.24 -5.83 13.21
N TYR A 127 -0.73 -6.52 13.82
CA TYR A 127 -2.15 -6.42 13.48
C TYR A 127 -2.68 -4.98 13.47
N GLU A 128 -2.37 -4.18 14.50
CA GLU A 128 -2.87 -2.79 14.58
C GLU A 128 -2.32 -1.92 13.45
N PHE A 129 -1.07 -2.15 13.04
CA PHE A 129 -0.50 -1.49 11.86
C PHE A 129 -1.25 -1.91 10.59
N LEU A 130 -1.51 -3.21 10.38
CA LEU A 130 -2.27 -3.69 9.22
C LEU A 130 -3.71 -3.14 9.19
N LYS A 131 -4.35 -3.01 10.35
CA LYS A 131 -5.68 -2.41 10.52
C LYS A 131 -5.68 -0.95 10.09
N GLN A 132 -4.72 -0.15 10.58
CA GLN A 132 -4.54 1.25 10.18
C GLN A 132 -4.26 1.38 8.67
N MET A 133 -3.39 0.53 8.13
CA MET A 133 -3.09 0.52 6.70
C MET A 133 -4.30 0.21 5.85
N THR A 134 -5.11 -0.77 6.23
CA THR A 134 -6.36 -1.10 5.52
C THR A 134 -7.31 0.09 5.46
N ARG A 135 -7.42 0.85 6.56
CA ARG A 135 -8.21 2.09 6.61
C ARG A 135 -7.70 3.13 5.60
N ILE A 136 -6.40 3.42 5.60
CA ILE A 136 -5.80 4.43 4.71
C ILE A 136 -5.97 4.03 3.24
N LEU A 137 -5.69 2.77 2.92
CA LEU A 137 -5.80 2.27 1.54
C LEU A 137 -7.25 2.25 1.05
N ALA A 138 -8.23 2.04 1.93
CA ALA A 138 -9.64 2.14 1.59
C ALA A 138 -10.04 3.59 1.25
N GLU A 139 -9.50 4.59 1.95
CA GLU A 139 -9.73 6.00 1.63
C GLU A 139 -9.09 6.38 0.28
N ILE A 140 -7.84 5.97 0.04
CA ILE A 140 -7.19 6.18 -1.26
C ILE A 140 -8.00 5.53 -2.39
N ARG A 141 -8.55 4.33 -2.17
CA ARG A 141 -9.39 3.64 -3.16
C ARG A 141 -10.66 4.39 -3.53
N GLN A 142 -11.18 5.23 -2.64
CA GLN A 142 -12.37 6.06 -2.91
C GLN A 142 -12.03 7.36 -3.65
N ASN A 143 -10.75 7.76 -3.66
CA ASN A 143 -10.30 8.96 -4.34
C ASN A 143 -10.08 8.69 -5.84
N GLU A 144 -11.04 9.13 -6.67
CA GLU A 144 -10.87 9.09 -8.13
C GLU A 144 -9.67 9.95 -8.55
N LEU A 145 -8.82 9.48 -9.45
CA LEU A 145 -7.72 10.28 -9.99
C LEU A 145 -8.22 11.27 -11.05
N ASN A 146 -7.67 12.50 -11.01
CA ASN A 146 -7.87 13.47 -12.09
C ASN A 146 -6.88 13.16 -13.23
N VAL A 147 -7.36 12.42 -14.23
CA VAL A 147 -6.57 11.92 -15.37
C VAL A 147 -6.85 12.74 -16.63
N ASP A 148 -5.84 13.45 -17.12
CA ASP A 148 -5.88 14.21 -18.37
C ASP A 148 -5.01 13.55 -19.46
N LEU A 149 -5.69 12.84 -20.37
CA LEU A 149 -5.04 12.18 -21.52
C LEU A 149 -4.76 13.12 -22.70
N GLU A 150 -5.25 14.37 -22.67
CA GLU A 150 -5.01 15.35 -23.74
C GLU A 150 -3.51 15.62 -23.91
N SER A 151 -2.79 15.67 -22.80
CA SER A 151 -1.32 15.85 -22.76
C SER A 151 -0.54 14.82 -23.58
N LEU A 152 -1.11 13.65 -23.87
CA LEU A 152 -0.47 12.59 -24.66
C LEU A 152 -0.92 12.55 -26.13
N LYS A 153 -1.92 13.34 -26.55
CA LYS A 153 -2.47 13.29 -27.92
C LYS A 153 -1.41 13.53 -28.99
N ASN A 154 -0.52 14.49 -28.77
CA ASN A 154 0.54 14.84 -29.72
C ASN A 154 1.55 13.69 -29.93
N ARG A 155 1.61 12.72 -29.01
CA ARG A 155 2.48 11.54 -29.08
C ARG A 155 1.75 10.26 -29.45
N ASN A 156 0.48 10.34 -29.86
CA ASN A 156 -0.36 9.17 -30.17
C ASN A 156 0.14 8.36 -31.39
N TYR A 157 1.06 8.90 -32.18
CA TYR A 157 1.74 8.16 -33.25
C TYR A 157 2.73 7.11 -32.71
N GLU A 158 3.17 7.20 -31.46
CA GLU A 158 4.05 6.23 -30.81
C GLU A 158 3.26 4.98 -30.37
N PHE A 159 3.76 3.79 -30.70
CA PHE A 159 3.11 2.53 -30.31
C PHE A 159 2.98 2.40 -28.78
N LYS A 160 4.03 2.77 -28.04
CA LYS A 160 4.05 2.71 -26.57
C LYS A 160 2.97 3.58 -25.94
N VAL A 161 2.82 4.82 -26.42
CA VAL A 161 1.78 5.77 -25.96
C VAL A 161 0.38 5.21 -26.22
N ARG A 162 0.13 4.65 -27.41
CA ARG A 162 -1.17 4.02 -27.72
C ARG A 162 -1.52 2.86 -26.79
N GLN A 163 -0.54 2.00 -26.49
CA GLN A 163 -0.76 0.87 -25.57
C GLN A 163 -1.05 1.37 -24.16
N PHE A 164 -0.33 2.39 -23.71
CA PHE A 164 -0.54 3.00 -22.41
C PHE A 164 -1.93 3.66 -22.30
N ILE A 165 -2.35 4.47 -23.29
CA ILE A 165 -3.69 5.07 -23.33
C ILE A 165 -4.78 3.99 -23.27
N LYS A 166 -4.65 2.92 -24.07
CA LYS A 166 -5.59 1.79 -24.02
C LYS A 166 -5.62 1.10 -22.66
N LYS A 167 -4.49 1.00 -21.97
CA LYS A 167 -4.40 0.43 -20.62
C LYS A 167 -5.16 1.31 -19.63
N VAL A 168 -4.92 2.63 -19.65
CA VAL A 168 -5.57 3.60 -18.76
C VAL A 168 -7.09 3.66 -19.00
N GLN A 169 -7.52 3.68 -20.26
CA GLN A 169 -8.95 3.69 -20.62
C GLN A 169 -9.69 2.40 -20.20
N LYS A 170 -8.97 1.29 -20.05
CA LYS A 170 -9.53 0.01 -19.58
C LYS A 170 -9.50 -0.12 -18.06
N SER A 171 -8.59 0.57 -17.37
CA SER A 171 -8.59 0.63 -15.91
C SER A 171 -9.69 1.57 -15.42
N ASN A 172 -10.10 1.40 -14.17
CA ASN A 172 -10.80 2.47 -13.47
C ASN A 172 -9.80 3.59 -13.09
N ASN A 173 -10.28 4.81 -12.88
CA ASN A 173 -9.46 5.92 -12.41
C ASN A 173 -9.18 5.86 -10.91
N PHE A 174 -9.36 4.70 -10.27
CA PHE A 174 -9.15 4.52 -8.83
C PHE A 174 -7.92 3.66 -8.60
N ILE A 175 -7.19 3.92 -7.52
CA ILE A 175 -6.06 3.09 -7.14
C ILE A 175 -6.54 2.09 -6.09
N ASP A 176 -6.46 0.80 -6.38
CA ASP A 176 -6.80 -0.26 -5.42
C ASP A 176 -5.53 -1.03 -5.08
N PHE A 177 -4.96 -0.72 -3.93
CA PHE A 177 -3.75 -1.35 -3.45
C PHE A 177 -4.02 -2.73 -2.85
N ASN A 178 -3.05 -3.63 -3.00
CA ASN A 178 -2.99 -4.89 -2.31
C ASN A 178 -1.85 -4.86 -1.28
N LEU A 179 -2.22 -4.86 0.00
CA LEU A 179 -1.29 -4.87 1.14
C LEU A 179 -0.51 -6.18 1.26
N PHE A 180 -1.10 -7.29 0.80
CA PHE A 180 -0.54 -8.64 0.89
C PHE A 180 -0.05 -9.14 -0.48
N GLY A 181 0.11 -8.23 -1.45
CA GLY A 181 0.45 -8.60 -2.82
C GLY A 181 1.92 -8.91 -3.07
N THR A 182 2.79 -8.67 -2.08
CA THR A 182 4.22 -9.01 -2.14
C THR A 182 4.69 -9.56 -0.81
N ILE A 183 5.68 -10.47 -0.86
CA ILE A 183 6.28 -11.07 0.34
C ILE A 183 6.99 -10.01 1.19
N THR A 184 7.62 -9.02 0.55
CA THR A 184 8.35 -7.94 1.24
C THR A 184 7.44 -6.86 1.81
N GLY A 185 6.11 -7.01 1.78
CA GLY A 185 5.18 -6.00 2.31
C GLY A 185 5.10 -4.71 1.49
N ARG A 186 5.73 -4.66 0.31
CA ARG A 186 5.51 -3.61 -0.68
C ARG A 186 4.08 -3.68 -1.17
N LEU A 187 3.44 -2.52 -1.29
CA LEU A 187 2.13 -2.44 -1.93
C LEU A 187 2.26 -2.89 -3.39
N SER A 188 1.24 -3.60 -3.87
CA SER A 188 1.00 -3.79 -5.29
C SER A 188 -0.36 -3.23 -5.67
N THR A 189 -0.69 -3.20 -6.96
CA THR A 189 -2.01 -2.75 -7.43
C THR A 189 -2.84 -3.95 -7.85
N LYS A 190 -4.13 -3.97 -7.48
CA LYS A 190 -5.04 -5.04 -7.90
C LYS A 190 -5.34 -4.92 -9.40
N LYS A 191 -5.61 -6.07 -10.03
CA LYS A 191 -5.95 -6.14 -11.46
C LYS A 191 -7.17 -5.26 -11.76
N GLY A 192 -7.06 -4.43 -12.80
CA GLY A 192 -8.14 -3.53 -13.24
C GLY A 192 -8.14 -2.15 -12.56
N SER A 193 -7.33 -1.95 -11.53
CA SER A 193 -7.10 -0.63 -10.94
C SER A 193 -6.11 0.21 -11.74
N PHE A 194 -6.03 1.50 -11.42
CA PHE A 194 -5.07 2.42 -12.03
C PHE A 194 -3.63 2.00 -11.70
N PRO A 195 -2.74 1.82 -12.70
CA PRO A 195 -1.45 1.13 -12.54
C PRO A 195 -0.33 2.03 -11.98
N ILE A 196 -0.58 2.81 -10.93
CA ILE A 196 0.30 3.88 -10.44
C ILE A 196 1.74 3.42 -10.15
N LEU A 197 1.91 2.25 -9.53
CA LEU A 197 3.22 1.70 -9.14
C LEU A 197 4.06 1.17 -10.31
N THR A 198 3.47 1.00 -11.49
CA THR A 198 4.16 0.50 -12.70
C THR A 198 4.19 1.55 -13.81
N MET A 199 3.82 2.77 -13.48
CA MET A 199 3.65 3.85 -14.45
C MET A 199 5.00 4.50 -14.76
N ASP A 200 5.40 4.43 -16.03
CA ASP A 200 6.62 5.06 -16.52
C ASP A 200 6.58 6.57 -16.29
N LYS A 201 7.76 7.13 -15.95
CA LYS A 201 7.91 8.56 -15.64
C LYS A 201 7.39 9.47 -16.76
N GLU A 202 7.58 9.08 -18.02
CA GLU A 202 7.15 9.85 -19.19
C GLU A 202 5.64 10.03 -19.33
N PHE A 203 4.83 9.23 -18.63
CA PHE A 203 3.37 9.33 -18.68
C PHE A 203 2.78 10.04 -17.47
N ARG A 204 3.58 10.34 -16.45
CA ARG A 204 3.09 10.87 -15.16
C ARG A 204 2.40 12.23 -15.27
N SER A 205 2.66 12.99 -16.34
CA SER A 205 2.02 14.29 -16.57
C SER A 205 0.51 14.24 -16.78
N ILE A 206 -0.08 13.07 -17.04
CA ILE A 206 -1.54 12.93 -17.13
C ILE A 206 -2.23 13.09 -15.78
N LEU A 207 -1.52 12.96 -14.67
CA LEU A 207 -2.11 13.04 -13.33
C LEU A 207 -2.02 14.46 -12.81
N ASN A 208 -3.19 15.05 -12.58
CA ASN A 208 -3.35 16.37 -12.00
C ASN A 208 -3.90 16.24 -10.55
N PRO A 209 -3.61 17.20 -9.66
CA PRO A 209 -4.23 17.26 -8.35
C PRO A 209 -5.73 17.58 -8.49
N LYS A 210 -6.50 17.25 -7.45
CA LYS A 210 -7.86 17.77 -7.23
C LYS A 210 -7.83 19.11 -6.52
N ASN A 211 -6.86 19.32 -5.63
CA ASN A 211 -6.61 20.60 -5.00
C ASN A 211 -5.63 21.42 -5.87
N ASP A 212 -4.73 22.17 -5.23
CA ASP A 212 -3.90 23.17 -5.90
C ASP A 212 -2.62 22.58 -6.50
N CYS A 213 -1.97 21.63 -5.82
CA CYS A 213 -0.73 21.02 -6.27
C CYS A 213 -0.49 19.63 -5.66
N PHE A 214 0.37 18.85 -6.32
CA PHE A 214 0.97 17.69 -5.69
C PHE A 214 2.25 18.08 -4.94
N VAL A 215 2.44 17.49 -3.78
CA VAL A 215 3.69 17.48 -3.02
C VAL A 215 4.19 16.05 -2.89
N GLU A 216 5.42 15.78 -3.33
CA GLU A 216 6.10 14.48 -3.23
C GLU A 216 7.13 14.56 -2.12
N PHE A 217 7.02 13.67 -1.14
CA PHE A 217 8.07 13.38 -0.17
C PHE A 217 8.76 12.08 -0.58
N ASP A 218 10.05 12.15 -0.87
CA ASP A 218 10.85 11.03 -1.41
C ASP A 218 12.07 10.79 -0.52
N PHE A 219 12.17 9.60 0.07
CA PHE A 219 13.33 9.26 0.89
C PHE A 219 14.60 9.21 0.04
N ASN A 220 15.60 10.01 0.41
CA ASN A 220 16.90 9.96 -0.25
C ASN A 220 17.59 8.62 0.04
N ALA A 221 17.70 7.76 -0.98
CA ALA A 221 18.40 6.47 -0.89
C ALA A 221 17.88 5.56 0.23
N ALA A 222 16.55 5.42 0.32
CA ALA A 222 15.83 4.76 1.41
C ALA A 222 16.43 3.39 1.82
N GLU A 223 16.67 2.50 0.85
CA GLU A 223 17.21 1.17 1.10
C GLU A 223 18.61 1.18 1.73
N LEU A 224 19.48 2.10 1.30
CA LEU A 224 20.83 2.24 1.86
C LEU A 224 20.77 2.87 3.25
N ARG A 225 19.87 3.84 3.49
CA ARG A 225 19.65 4.41 4.83
C ARG A 225 19.16 3.35 5.81
N THR A 226 18.26 2.49 5.36
CA THR A 226 17.79 1.32 6.12
C THR A 226 18.93 0.39 6.45
N LEU A 227 19.74 -0.01 5.47
CA LEU A 227 20.90 -0.86 5.75
C LEU A 227 21.88 -0.19 6.74
N LEU A 228 22.15 1.11 6.57
CA LEU A 228 23.03 1.87 7.45
C LEU A 228 22.49 1.90 8.89
N ALA A 229 21.21 2.18 9.08
CA ALA A 229 20.57 2.18 10.40
C ALA A 229 20.61 0.78 11.04
N LEU A 230 20.27 -0.27 10.28
CA LEU A 230 20.30 -1.65 10.77
C LEU A 230 21.72 -2.11 11.16
N SER A 231 22.75 -1.50 10.57
CA SER A 231 24.15 -1.70 10.96
C SER A 231 24.58 -0.95 12.24
N GLY A 232 23.67 -0.18 12.83
CA GLY A 232 23.89 0.60 14.05
C GLY A 232 24.66 1.90 13.83
N LYS A 233 24.56 2.49 12.64
CA LYS A 233 25.22 3.75 12.27
C LYS A 233 24.24 4.91 12.26
N GLU A 234 24.75 6.10 12.60
CA GLU A 234 23.99 7.35 12.52
C GLU A 234 23.66 7.70 11.07
N GLN A 235 22.52 8.36 10.89
CA GLN A 235 22.04 8.79 9.58
C GLN A 235 22.74 10.08 9.14
N PRO A 236 23.34 10.13 7.93
CA PRO A 236 23.84 11.38 7.37
C PRO A 236 22.70 12.35 7.05
N GLU A 237 22.87 13.62 7.39
CA GLU A 237 21.90 14.70 7.09
C GLU A 237 21.90 15.09 5.61
N GLU A 238 23.01 14.85 4.92
CA GLU A 238 23.21 15.16 3.50
C GLU A 238 22.77 14.03 2.57
N ASP A 239 22.84 14.26 1.25
CA ASP A 239 22.51 13.25 0.26
C ASP A 239 23.46 12.04 0.41
N LEU A 240 22.90 10.85 0.66
CA LEU A 240 23.68 9.66 0.99
C LEU A 240 24.62 9.24 -0.14
N HIS A 241 24.28 9.53 -1.40
CA HIS A 241 25.16 9.23 -2.52
C HIS A 241 26.37 10.18 -2.57
N LEU A 242 26.21 11.45 -2.15
CA LEU A 242 27.32 12.38 -1.98
C LEU A 242 28.17 11.98 -0.77
N TRP A 243 27.53 11.66 0.36
CA TRP A 243 28.22 11.13 1.54
C TRP A 243 29.07 9.91 1.20
N ASN A 244 28.55 8.97 0.40
CA ASN A 244 29.28 7.79 -0.06
C ASN A 244 30.51 8.13 -0.92
N ILE A 245 30.46 9.20 -1.73
CA ILE A 245 31.61 9.65 -2.52
C ILE A 245 32.76 10.04 -1.58
N GLU A 246 32.45 10.83 -0.56
CA GLU A 246 33.43 11.36 0.39
C GLU A 246 33.98 10.28 1.33
N HIS A 247 33.11 9.39 1.83
CA HIS A 247 33.45 8.48 2.92
C HIS A 247 33.86 7.08 2.44
N ILE A 248 33.29 6.60 1.33
CA ILE A 248 33.49 5.25 0.81
C ILE A 248 34.42 5.26 -0.38
N PHE A 249 34.05 5.96 -1.46
CA PHE A 249 34.80 5.88 -2.71
C PHE A 249 36.08 6.71 -2.68
N LYS A 250 36.10 7.82 -1.94
CA LYS A 250 37.24 8.74 -1.77
C LYS A 250 37.87 9.15 -3.11
N LYS A 251 37.01 9.40 -4.09
CA LYS A 251 37.38 9.68 -5.48
C LYS A 251 36.42 10.71 -6.05
N ASP A 252 36.89 11.48 -7.01
CA ASP A 252 36.03 12.33 -7.81
C ASP A 252 35.09 11.47 -8.66
N LEU A 253 33.82 11.44 -8.29
CA LEU A 253 32.76 10.62 -8.87
C LEU A 253 31.50 11.46 -8.96
N SER A 254 30.76 11.33 -10.05
CA SER A 254 29.42 11.90 -10.12
C SER A 254 28.46 11.16 -9.19
N ARG A 255 27.47 11.86 -8.67
CA ARG A 255 26.40 11.30 -7.82
C ARG A 255 25.73 10.07 -8.44
N GLU A 256 25.43 10.11 -9.75
CA GLU A 256 24.78 9.00 -10.45
C GLU A 256 25.69 7.77 -10.58
N ASN A 257 26.99 7.97 -10.81
CA ASN A 257 27.96 6.86 -10.83
C ASN A 257 28.16 6.27 -9.44
N ALA A 258 28.19 7.10 -8.40
CA ALA A 258 28.26 6.65 -7.01
C ALA A 258 27.02 5.82 -6.63
N LYS A 259 25.82 6.28 -7.01
CA LYS A 259 24.56 5.55 -6.85
C LYS A 259 24.63 4.17 -7.52
N LYS A 260 24.95 4.11 -8.81
CA LYS A 260 25.05 2.82 -9.54
C LYS A 260 26.02 1.86 -8.85
N ARG A 261 27.23 2.33 -8.56
CA ARG A 261 28.28 1.51 -7.96
C ARG A 261 27.93 0.97 -6.58
N ILE A 262 27.32 1.78 -5.71
CA ILE A 262 26.96 1.31 -4.36
C ILE A 262 25.80 0.30 -4.41
N PHE A 263 24.83 0.47 -5.31
CA PHE A 263 23.74 -0.50 -5.49
C PHE A 263 24.20 -1.79 -6.16
N GLU A 264 25.13 -1.70 -7.13
CA GLU A 264 25.81 -2.87 -7.68
C GLU A 264 26.53 -3.63 -6.57
N TRP A 265 27.28 -2.94 -5.70
CA TRP A 265 27.93 -3.57 -4.55
C TRP A 265 26.93 -4.19 -3.57
N LEU A 266 25.83 -3.50 -3.27
CA LEU A 266 24.80 -3.95 -2.34
C LEU A 266 24.24 -5.32 -2.75
N TYR A 267 23.85 -5.46 -4.02
CA TYR A 267 23.18 -6.64 -4.55
C TYR A 267 24.11 -7.69 -5.15
N ASN A 268 25.31 -7.29 -5.56
CA ASN A 268 26.35 -8.18 -6.07
C ASN A 268 27.66 -7.90 -5.31
N PRO A 269 27.97 -8.67 -4.26
CA PRO A 269 29.16 -8.48 -3.44
C PRO A 269 30.46 -8.58 -4.26
N GLN A 270 30.96 -7.44 -4.76
CA GLN A 270 32.34 -7.32 -5.24
C GLN A 270 33.22 -6.70 -4.15
N ARG A 271 34.54 -6.69 -4.34
CA ARG A 271 35.50 -6.16 -3.35
C ARG A 271 35.42 -4.63 -3.21
N GLU A 272 34.47 -4.14 -2.41
CA GLU A 272 34.43 -2.75 -1.91
C GLU A 272 34.54 -2.76 -0.37
N HIS A 273 35.77 -2.89 0.13
CA HIS A 273 36.05 -3.12 1.54
C HIS A 273 35.52 -2.01 2.46
N LEU A 274 35.56 -0.75 2.02
CA LEU A 274 35.05 0.38 2.81
C LEU A 274 33.52 0.36 2.91
N ALA A 275 32.82 -0.06 1.84
CA ALA A 275 31.37 -0.20 1.87
C ALA A 275 30.96 -1.30 2.85
N GLU A 276 31.63 -2.46 2.83
CA GLU A 276 31.37 -3.55 3.77
C GLU A 276 31.65 -3.14 5.22
N LYS A 277 32.77 -2.44 5.47
CA LYS A 277 33.08 -1.92 6.81
C LYS A 277 32.02 -0.94 7.34
N THR A 278 31.39 -0.19 6.43
CA THR A 278 30.42 0.86 6.75
C THR A 278 29.03 0.31 6.97
N TYR A 279 28.49 -0.42 5.99
CA TYR A 279 27.11 -0.90 5.97
C TYR A 279 26.94 -2.31 6.55
N ARG A 280 28.03 -3.07 6.73
CA ARG A 280 28.09 -4.35 7.45
C ARG A 280 26.98 -5.34 7.07
N ARG A 281 26.92 -5.70 5.79
CA ARG A 281 25.83 -6.51 5.22
C ARG A 281 25.69 -7.86 5.91
N GLU A 282 26.81 -8.55 6.10
CA GLU A 282 26.81 -9.86 6.75
C GLU A 282 26.36 -9.77 8.21
N GLN A 283 26.71 -8.70 8.93
CA GLN A 283 26.22 -8.48 10.29
C GLN A 283 24.69 -8.30 10.30
N VAL A 284 24.16 -7.48 9.39
CA VAL A 284 22.70 -7.26 9.29
C VAL A 284 21.99 -8.55 8.88
N LYS A 285 22.49 -9.27 7.87
CA LYS A 285 21.94 -10.56 7.44
C LYS A 285 21.85 -11.54 8.60
N ASN A 286 22.97 -11.77 9.30
CA ASN A 286 23.04 -12.74 10.41
C ASN A 286 22.16 -12.35 11.62
N LYS A 287 21.80 -11.08 11.75
CA LYS A 287 20.92 -10.60 12.83
C LYS A 287 19.45 -10.86 12.54
N TYR A 288 19.03 -10.79 11.28
CA TYR A 288 17.62 -10.79 10.89
C TYR A 288 17.21 -12.01 10.06
N TRP A 289 18.15 -12.91 9.74
CA TRP A 289 17.90 -14.17 9.03
C TRP A 289 18.43 -15.36 9.82
N ASP A 290 17.58 -16.37 10.03
CA ASP A 290 17.90 -17.55 10.84
C ASP A 290 18.44 -18.75 10.03
N GLY A 291 18.61 -18.57 8.72
CA GLY A 291 18.97 -19.63 7.77
C GLY A 291 17.81 -20.09 6.88
N SER A 292 16.57 -19.75 7.23
CA SER A 292 15.36 -20.13 6.48
C SER A 292 14.32 -19.01 6.37
N LYS A 293 14.26 -18.13 7.38
CA LYS A 293 13.29 -17.05 7.48
C LYS A 293 13.99 -15.75 7.82
N VAL A 294 13.53 -14.67 7.19
CA VAL A 294 13.83 -13.31 7.57
C VAL A 294 12.76 -12.82 8.54
N THR A 295 13.18 -12.23 9.65
CA THR A 295 12.32 -11.38 10.48
C THR A 295 12.82 -9.95 10.32
N ASN A 296 12.02 -9.05 9.77
CA ASN A 296 12.45 -7.66 9.57
C ASN A 296 12.47 -6.87 10.90
N TYR A 297 12.85 -5.59 10.85
CA TYR A 297 12.91 -4.73 12.05
C TYR A 297 11.56 -4.57 12.79
N PHE A 298 10.44 -4.75 12.09
CA PHE A 298 9.07 -4.61 12.61
C PHE A 298 8.36 -5.95 12.77
N ASP A 299 9.12 -7.03 13.00
CA ASP A 299 8.62 -8.37 13.28
C ASP A 299 7.81 -9.03 12.14
N ARG A 300 7.95 -8.54 10.90
CA ARG A 300 7.41 -9.26 9.73
C ARG A 300 8.30 -10.45 9.41
N GLU A 301 7.70 -11.64 9.45
CA GLU A 301 8.35 -12.89 9.05
C GLU A 301 8.11 -13.20 7.57
N MET A 302 9.16 -13.65 6.89
CA MET A 302 9.15 -14.00 5.46
C MET A 302 10.08 -15.19 5.24
N GLU A 303 9.66 -16.19 4.48
CA GLU A 303 10.58 -17.24 4.02
C GLU A 303 11.61 -16.65 3.05
N ALA A 304 12.88 -17.03 3.21
CA ALA A 304 13.97 -16.53 2.39
C ALA A 304 15.14 -17.52 2.36
N ASP A 305 15.69 -17.73 1.17
CA ASP A 305 17.01 -18.35 1.01
C ASP A 305 18.14 -17.35 1.31
N GLU A 306 19.38 -17.84 1.36
CA GLU A 306 20.56 -17.02 1.63
C GLU A 306 20.74 -15.88 0.63
N HIS A 307 20.44 -16.15 -0.65
CA HIS A 307 20.65 -15.20 -1.73
C HIS A 307 19.73 -13.98 -1.61
N HIS A 308 18.48 -14.20 -1.19
CA HIS A 308 17.46 -13.16 -1.07
C HIS A 308 17.37 -12.55 0.32
N ALA A 309 17.92 -13.19 1.36
CA ALA A 309 17.76 -12.81 2.76
C ALA A 309 18.04 -11.31 3.00
N LEU A 310 19.23 -10.83 2.64
CA LEU A 310 19.61 -9.42 2.85
C LEU A 310 18.67 -8.46 2.13
N ASN A 311 18.28 -8.79 0.89
CA ASN A 311 17.41 -7.95 0.08
C ASN A 311 16.01 -7.88 0.71
N TYR A 312 15.48 -9.00 1.18
CA TYR A 312 14.19 -9.04 1.85
C TYR A 312 14.21 -8.24 3.16
N ILE A 313 15.27 -8.34 3.97
CA ILE A 313 15.45 -7.53 5.18
C ILE A 313 15.34 -6.03 4.85
N ILE A 314 16.12 -5.57 3.86
CA ILE A 314 16.19 -4.15 3.48
C ILE A 314 14.88 -3.67 2.87
N GLN A 315 14.36 -4.38 1.87
CA GLN A 315 13.16 -3.98 1.14
C GLN A 315 11.92 -3.98 2.04
N SER A 316 11.81 -5.00 2.89
CA SER A 316 10.69 -5.14 3.81
C SER A 316 10.70 -4.08 4.89
N THR A 317 11.85 -3.86 5.52
CA THR A 317 12.00 -2.79 6.53
C THR A 317 11.74 -1.42 5.91
N THR A 318 12.26 -1.16 4.70
CA THR A 318 12.04 0.12 3.99
C THR A 318 10.58 0.33 3.62
N SER A 319 9.88 -0.72 3.19
CA SER A 319 8.44 -0.66 2.89
C SER A 319 7.63 -0.32 4.14
N ASP A 320 7.86 -1.06 5.24
CA ASP A 320 7.15 -0.81 6.49
C ASP A 320 7.45 0.59 7.04
N LEU A 321 8.68 1.12 6.89
CA LEU A 321 9.00 2.51 7.22
C LEU A 321 8.15 3.50 6.43
N LEU A 322 8.09 3.38 5.09
CA LEU A 322 7.28 4.30 4.28
C LEU A 322 5.81 4.25 4.70
N LEU A 323 5.25 3.06 4.90
CA LEU A 323 3.84 2.89 5.27
C LEU A 323 3.54 3.44 6.67
N ARG A 324 4.48 3.31 7.62
CA ARG A 324 4.39 3.94 8.94
C ARG A 324 4.44 5.47 8.85
N GLN A 325 5.29 6.01 7.99
CA GLN A 325 5.30 7.46 7.74
C GLN A 325 4.00 7.92 7.08
N MET A 326 3.51 7.17 6.10
CA MET A 326 2.21 7.45 5.48
C MET A 326 1.09 7.50 6.52
N ASN A 327 1.08 6.62 7.51
CA ASN A 327 0.13 6.66 8.61
C ASN A 327 0.27 7.92 9.49
N LYS A 328 1.50 8.34 9.82
CA LYS A 328 1.74 9.60 10.56
C LYS A 328 1.22 10.82 9.78
N ILE A 329 1.46 10.85 8.47
CA ILE A 329 0.97 11.91 7.58
C ILE A 329 -0.55 11.88 7.47
N PHE A 330 -1.15 10.68 7.36
CA PHE A 330 -2.58 10.51 7.29
C PHE A 330 -3.27 11.12 8.51
N ILE A 331 -2.80 10.78 9.72
CA ILE A 331 -3.33 11.33 10.97
C ILE A 331 -3.16 12.86 11.02
N ALA A 332 -2.00 13.37 10.57
CA ALA A 332 -1.74 14.82 10.56
C ALA A 332 -2.63 15.61 9.58
N LEU A 333 -3.21 14.93 8.59
CA LEU A 333 -4.13 15.51 7.60
C LEU A 333 -5.61 15.31 7.95
N GLU A 334 -5.95 14.64 9.05
CA GLU A 334 -7.36 14.48 9.46
C GLU A 334 -8.02 15.85 9.67
N GLY A 335 -9.18 16.05 9.03
CA GLY A 335 -9.93 17.32 9.06
C GLY A 335 -9.37 18.42 8.15
N LYS A 336 -8.34 18.15 7.35
CA LYS A 336 -7.78 19.08 6.36
C LYS A 336 -8.41 18.87 4.97
N LYS A 337 -8.22 19.85 4.07
CA LYS A 337 -8.61 19.70 2.65
C LYS A 337 -7.59 18.89 1.86
N SER A 338 -6.34 18.96 2.31
CA SER A 338 -5.24 18.16 1.77
C SER A 338 -5.36 16.72 2.20
N PHE A 339 -5.02 15.79 1.30
CA PHE A 339 -5.11 14.35 1.56
C PHE A 339 -3.97 13.61 0.87
N ILE A 340 -3.74 12.36 1.29
CA ILE A 340 -2.77 11.49 0.63
C ILE A 340 -3.35 11.04 -0.70
N ALA A 341 -2.72 11.44 -1.81
CA ALA A 341 -3.11 11.01 -3.14
C ALA A 341 -2.78 9.52 -3.32
N PHE A 342 -1.50 9.16 -3.13
CA PHE A 342 -1.00 7.79 -3.23
C PHE A 342 0.46 7.68 -2.78
N PRO A 343 0.90 6.52 -2.26
CA PRO A 343 2.31 6.16 -2.18
C PRO A 343 2.83 5.66 -3.54
N MET A 344 4.13 5.87 -3.79
CA MET A 344 4.83 5.30 -4.94
C MET A 344 6.25 4.88 -4.55
N HIS A 345 6.48 3.57 -4.46
CA HIS A 345 7.76 2.97 -4.06
C HIS A 345 8.27 3.45 -2.70
N ASP A 346 9.23 4.37 -2.66
CA ASP A 346 9.86 5.00 -1.51
C ASP A 346 9.41 6.46 -1.31
N SER A 347 8.38 6.88 -2.04
CA SER A 347 7.82 8.23 -1.99
C SER A 347 6.33 8.25 -1.61
N LEU A 348 5.88 9.38 -1.08
CA LEU A 348 4.50 9.66 -0.73
C LEU A 348 4.03 10.94 -1.43
N ILE A 349 2.91 10.86 -2.14
CA ILE A 349 2.32 11.99 -2.85
C ILE A 349 1.09 12.48 -2.08
N ILE A 350 1.08 13.77 -1.79
CA ILE A 350 0.00 14.49 -1.14
C ILE A 350 -0.66 15.41 -2.17
N ASP A 351 -1.99 15.36 -2.24
CA ASP A 351 -2.81 16.34 -2.98
C ASP A 351 -3.08 17.53 -2.04
N LEU A 352 -2.27 18.58 -2.17
CA LEU A 352 -2.22 19.68 -1.22
C LEU A 352 -3.16 20.81 -1.65
N SER A 353 -3.97 21.28 -0.71
CA SER A 353 -4.63 22.57 -0.78
C SER A 353 -3.75 23.67 -0.18
N LEU A 354 -3.66 24.82 -0.84
CA LEU A 354 -2.91 25.98 -0.36
C LEU A 354 -3.46 26.56 0.96
N GLU A 355 -4.69 26.22 1.33
CA GLU A 355 -5.25 26.51 2.64
C GLU A 355 -4.50 25.79 3.78
N ASP A 356 -3.92 24.62 3.49
CA ASP A 356 -3.15 23.82 4.44
C ASP A 356 -1.63 23.98 4.25
N ARG A 357 -1.17 24.99 3.49
CA ARG A 357 0.27 25.15 3.14
C ARG A 357 1.20 25.19 4.35
N GLU A 358 0.72 25.67 5.49
CA GLU A 358 1.49 25.76 6.74
C GLU A 358 1.84 24.38 7.30
N MET A 359 1.12 23.33 6.88
CA MET A 359 1.40 21.95 7.25
C MET A 359 2.60 21.37 6.50
N ILE A 360 3.08 21.96 5.40
CA ILE A 360 4.16 21.37 4.59
C ILE A 360 5.40 21.07 5.46
N ILE A 361 5.87 22.03 6.26
CA ILE A 361 7.06 21.83 7.10
C ILE A 361 6.82 20.77 8.19
N PRO A 362 5.75 20.85 9.02
CA PRO A 362 5.41 19.79 9.97
C PRO A 362 5.28 18.39 9.34
N LEU A 363 4.74 18.30 8.12
CA LEU A 363 4.58 17.02 7.43
C LEU A 363 5.94 16.48 6.96
N ILE A 364 6.85 17.33 6.48
CA ILE A 364 8.21 16.93 6.14
C ILE A 364 8.94 16.40 7.38
N GLU A 365 8.91 17.14 8.48
CA GLU A 365 9.53 16.73 9.74
C GLU A 365 9.00 15.37 10.21
N LYS A 366 7.68 15.19 10.19
CA LYS A 366 7.05 13.91 10.53
C LYS A 366 7.51 12.78 9.62
N PHE A 367 7.58 13.01 8.31
CA PHE A 367 8.00 12.00 7.33
C PHE A 367 9.48 11.63 7.48
N GLN A 368 10.34 12.61 7.81
CA GLN A 368 11.76 12.40 8.04
C GLN A 368 12.04 11.63 9.34
N ASP A 369 11.23 11.83 10.38
CA ASP A 369 11.40 11.21 11.69
C ASP A 369 10.96 9.74 11.69
N THR A 370 11.93 8.84 11.53
CA THR A 370 11.69 7.40 11.49
C THR A 370 12.24 6.67 12.72
N GLU A 371 11.71 5.47 12.97
CA GLU A 371 12.20 4.57 14.02
C GLU A 371 13.67 4.16 13.83
N LEU A 372 14.22 4.33 12.62
CA LEU A 372 15.61 4.07 12.26
C LEU A 372 16.45 5.36 12.16
N GLY A 373 15.95 6.48 12.68
CA GLY A 373 16.58 7.80 12.67
C GLY A 373 16.02 8.72 11.58
N ALA A 374 16.54 9.94 11.53
CA ALA A 374 16.08 10.95 10.59
C ALA A 374 16.54 10.63 9.16
N TYR A 375 15.59 10.37 8.26
CA TYR A 375 15.87 10.11 6.85
C TYR A 375 15.75 11.39 6.06
N LYS A 376 16.85 11.82 5.42
CA LYS A 376 16.79 12.94 4.49
C LYS A 376 15.72 12.70 3.44
N THR A 377 14.83 13.67 3.31
CA THR A 377 13.70 13.60 2.39
C THR A 377 13.84 14.69 1.33
N ASN A 378 13.78 14.28 0.06
CA ASN A 378 13.65 15.20 -1.05
C ASN A 378 12.18 15.62 -1.16
N VAL A 379 11.95 16.91 -1.39
CA VAL A 379 10.61 17.45 -1.57
C VAL A 379 10.48 17.98 -2.98
N ARG A 380 9.39 17.63 -3.66
CA ARG A 380 9.03 18.22 -4.95
C ARG A 380 7.59 18.68 -4.95
N ILE A 381 7.31 19.74 -5.72
CA ILE A 381 5.96 20.30 -5.88
C ILE A 381 5.67 20.47 -7.37
N GLY A 382 4.47 20.10 -7.80
CA GLY A 382 4.06 20.21 -9.20
C GLY A 382 2.56 20.41 -9.37
N ARG A 383 2.16 21.04 -10.48
CA ARG A 383 0.75 21.11 -10.91
C ARG A 383 0.26 19.83 -11.60
N ASN A 384 1.19 18.95 -11.94
CA ASN A 384 0.95 17.58 -12.38
C ASN A 384 2.09 16.71 -11.86
N PHE A 385 1.88 15.39 -11.86
CA PHE A 385 2.84 14.45 -11.30
C PHE A 385 4.09 14.25 -12.18
N GLY A 386 4.03 14.54 -13.47
CA GLY A 386 5.17 14.40 -14.39
C GLY A 386 6.19 15.54 -14.28
N GLU A 387 5.74 16.73 -13.90
CA GLU A 387 6.51 17.98 -13.98
C GLU A 387 6.69 18.62 -12.58
N MET A 388 7.10 17.81 -11.61
CA MET A 388 7.37 18.28 -10.26
C MET A 388 8.77 18.91 -10.16
N LYS A 389 8.85 20.07 -9.49
CA LYS A 389 10.10 20.81 -9.27
C LYS A 389 10.56 20.62 -7.83
N LYS A 390 11.88 20.58 -7.64
CA LYS A 390 12.48 20.53 -6.31
C LYS A 390 12.01 21.74 -5.49
N TYR A 391 11.60 21.47 -4.26
CA TYR A 391 11.29 22.48 -3.27
C TYR A 391 12.50 22.60 -2.33
N ASP A 392 13.12 23.77 -2.33
CA ASP A 392 14.20 24.05 -1.40
C ASP A 392 13.59 24.63 -0.12
N LEU A 393 13.80 23.95 0.99
CA LEU A 393 13.47 24.40 2.34
C LEU A 393 14.44 25.54 2.68
N GLN A 394 14.12 26.77 2.29
CA GLN A 394 14.82 27.97 2.73
C GLN A 394 14.09 28.63 3.89
#